data_AF-A0A8C2C909-F1
#
_entry.id   AF-A0A8C2C909-F1
#
_cell.length_a   1.000
_cell.length_b   1.000
_cell.length_c   1.000
_cell.angle_alpha   90.00
_cell.angle_beta   90.00
_cell.angle_gamma   90.00
#
_symmetry.space_group_name_H-M   'P 1'
#
loop_
_entity.id
_entity.type
_entity.pdbx_description
1 polymer ?
#
loop_
_entity_poly.entity_id
_entity_poly.type
_entity_poly.pdbx_seq_one_letter_code
_entity_poly.pdbx_strand_id
1 'polypeptide(L)'
;YSGDCVQCLRFLDGAHVSQRCGSVSDLRVRGCEEAFIQNPNVRVEVNATVGSSQVSPREINIHLRPGGEASFVVEVQQLERYPVDLYYLVDVSASMQDNLDRLKTAGLALSHLMKEHSSDFRVGFGSFVDKPLSPYIDVHPSKLLNPCSIFKTVLIINLNFMLNTHSCRFVKLDSSLQKDIGWRPEAKHLLLVMTDQPSHLALDSKLSGIVVPHDGRCHLEDNIYSQTTTMEHPTIAQLAEKLVENNVYSIFAVDQLQYRWYEDLLDLIPGSYVGRLFPKASNLKDLVVHAYKVNSFTFSFAPLSLSVHSRTI
;
A
#
# COMPACT_ATOMS: atom_id res chain seq x y z
N TYR A 1 -32.44 13.52 17.12
CA TYR A 1 -32.48 14.50 16.03
C TYR A 1 -33.06 13.79 14.83
N SER A 2 -34.33 14.05 14.52
CA SER A 2 -34.99 13.53 13.31
C SER A 2 -34.43 14.29 12.12
N GLY A 3 -34.17 13.59 11.01
CA GLY A 3 -33.78 14.20 9.75
C GLY A 3 -34.72 15.35 9.36
N ASP A 4 -36.00 15.29 9.70
CA ASP A 4 -37.02 16.18 9.15
C ASP A 4 -37.35 17.42 9.99
N CYS A 5 -36.61 17.71 11.08
CA CYS A 5 -36.87 18.94 11.85
C CYS A 5 -36.33 20.16 11.11
N VAL A 6 -37.24 21.08 10.79
CA VAL A 6 -36.95 22.40 10.22
C VAL A 6 -37.26 23.47 11.26
N GLN A 7 -36.64 24.64 11.13
CA GLN A 7 -36.80 25.73 12.09
C GLN A 7 -37.49 26.95 11.47
N CYS A 8 -38.45 27.53 12.18
CA CYS A 8 -39.07 28.80 11.82
C CYS A 8 -38.43 29.98 12.57
N LEU A 9 -37.98 31.00 11.83
CA LEU A 9 -37.36 32.21 12.39
C LEU A 9 -38.38 33.20 12.96
N ARG A 10 -39.56 33.31 12.35
CA ARG A 10 -40.59 34.29 12.73
C ARG A 10 -41.99 33.73 12.53
N PHE A 11 -42.78 33.84 13.58
CA PHE A 11 -44.23 33.63 13.54
C PHE A 11 -44.92 34.98 13.59
N LEU A 12 -46.05 35.13 12.90
CA LEU A 12 -46.82 36.37 12.85
C LEU A 12 -47.31 36.80 14.25
N ASP A 13 -47.69 35.84 15.10
CA ASP A 13 -48.29 36.10 16.42
C ASP A 13 -47.35 35.84 17.62
N GLY A 14 -46.06 35.55 17.35
CA GLY A 14 -45.09 35.18 18.38
C GLY A 14 -45.29 33.76 18.91
N ALA A 15 -44.25 32.91 18.81
CA ALA A 15 -44.29 31.53 19.29
C ALA A 15 -43.21 31.25 20.33
N HIS A 16 -43.53 30.36 21.28
CA HIS A 16 -42.59 29.87 22.29
C HIS A 16 -41.45 29.09 21.61
N VAL A 17 -40.24 29.10 22.18
CA VAL A 17 -39.03 28.55 21.54
C VAL A 17 -39.19 27.08 21.11
N SER A 18 -39.91 26.29 21.90
CA SER A 18 -40.21 24.88 21.62
C SER A 18 -41.15 24.64 20.42
N GLN A 19 -41.92 25.64 20.01
CA GLN A 19 -42.87 25.54 18.90
C GLN A 19 -42.23 25.87 17.54
N ARG A 20 -40.96 26.34 17.57
CA ARG A 20 -40.23 26.81 16.38
C ARG A 20 -39.56 25.70 15.58
N CYS A 21 -39.42 24.48 16.12
CA CYS A 21 -38.97 23.31 15.36
C CYS A 21 -40.14 22.34 15.13
N GLY A 22 -40.21 21.77 13.94
CA GLY A 22 -41.23 20.79 13.57
C GLY A 22 -41.04 20.33 12.13
N SER A 23 -42.03 19.60 11.60
CA SER A 23 -42.08 19.33 10.15
C SER A 23 -42.50 20.59 9.38
N VAL A 24 -42.19 20.64 8.07
CA VAL A 24 -42.62 21.76 7.21
C VAL A 24 -44.15 21.93 7.24
N SER A 25 -44.89 20.81 7.25
CA SER A 25 -46.35 20.79 7.39
C SER A 25 -46.83 21.40 8.71
N ASP A 26 -46.21 21.03 9.84
CA ASP A 26 -46.63 21.54 11.15
C ASP A 26 -46.38 23.03 11.30
N LEU A 27 -45.25 23.52 10.78
CA LEU A 27 -44.89 24.93 10.85
C LEU A 27 -45.83 25.81 10.03
N ARG A 28 -46.27 25.34 8.86
CA ARG A 28 -47.28 26.05 8.04
C ARG A 28 -48.61 26.17 8.76
N VAL A 29 -49.10 25.10 9.39
CA VAL A 29 -50.35 25.12 10.17
C VAL A 29 -50.27 26.09 11.35
N ARG A 30 -49.08 26.24 11.94
CA ARG A 30 -48.82 27.18 13.05
C ARG A 30 -48.61 28.64 12.61
N GLY A 31 -48.77 28.95 11.32
CA GLY A 31 -48.67 30.32 10.80
C GLY A 31 -47.24 30.81 10.53
N CYS A 32 -46.28 29.90 10.34
CA CYS A 32 -44.97 30.27 9.81
C CYS A 32 -45.04 30.40 8.28
N GLU A 33 -44.71 31.57 7.74
CA GLU A 33 -44.58 31.75 6.28
C GLU A 33 -43.34 31.00 5.76
N GLU A 34 -43.41 30.50 4.52
CA GLU A 34 -42.30 29.76 3.90
C GLU A 34 -40.97 30.53 3.89
N ALA A 35 -41.03 31.85 3.71
CA ALA A 35 -39.84 32.71 3.70
C ALA A 35 -39.06 32.69 5.03
N PHE A 36 -39.71 32.32 6.14
CA PHE A 36 -39.11 32.23 7.46
C PHE A 36 -38.77 30.79 7.89
N ILE A 37 -39.05 29.78 7.06
CA ILE A 37 -38.68 28.39 7.32
C ILE A 37 -37.23 28.16 6.86
N GLN A 38 -36.32 27.97 7.81
CA GLN A 38 -34.98 27.49 7.54
C GLN A 38 -34.97 25.96 7.46
N ASN A 39 -34.74 25.48 6.24
CA ASN A 39 -34.48 24.08 5.95
C ASN A 39 -33.14 23.96 5.21
N PRO A 40 -32.01 23.80 5.93
CA PRO A 40 -30.73 23.53 5.29
C PRO A 40 -30.78 22.15 4.63
N ASN A 41 -30.97 22.15 3.31
CA ASN A 41 -30.96 20.94 2.49
C ASN A 41 -29.53 20.42 2.33
N VAL A 42 -29.40 19.10 2.18
CA VAL A 42 -28.16 18.47 1.73
C VAL A 42 -27.82 18.99 0.33
N ARG A 43 -26.59 19.43 0.10
CA ARG A 43 -26.10 19.90 -1.21
C ARG A 43 -24.80 19.21 -1.56
N VAL A 44 -24.67 18.78 -2.81
CA VAL A 44 -23.45 18.22 -3.39
C VAL A 44 -23.03 19.14 -4.53
N GLU A 45 -21.86 19.75 -4.40
CA GLU A 45 -21.26 20.62 -5.39
C GLU A 45 -20.06 19.89 -6.00
N VAL A 46 -20.14 19.61 -7.29
CA VAL A 46 -19.09 18.89 -8.03
C VAL A 46 -18.32 19.90 -8.89
N ASN A 47 -17.05 20.13 -8.56
CA ASN A 47 -16.16 20.92 -9.40
C ASN A 47 -15.62 20.05 -10.53
N ALA A 48 -16.29 20.08 -11.68
CA ALA A 48 -15.83 19.42 -12.91
C ALA A 48 -14.78 20.29 -13.63
N THR A 49 -13.61 20.50 -13.04
CA THR A 49 -12.47 21.10 -13.78
C THR A 49 -11.79 20.07 -14.67
N VAL A 50 -11.56 20.49 -15.92
CA VAL A 50 -11.09 19.70 -17.07
C VAL A 50 -9.59 19.39 -16.96
N GLY A 51 -9.20 18.14 -17.26
CA GLY A 51 -7.83 17.78 -17.65
C GLY A 51 -7.31 16.44 -17.11
N SER A 52 -7.56 15.36 -17.87
CA SER A 52 -6.93 14.03 -17.79
C SER A 52 -6.66 13.46 -16.37
N SER A 53 -7.67 12.88 -15.72
CA SER A 53 -7.43 11.90 -14.64
C SER A 53 -8.22 10.64 -14.85
N GLN A 54 -7.60 9.53 -14.45
CA GLN A 54 -8.19 8.19 -14.31
C GLN A 54 -9.47 8.18 -13.46
N VAL A 55 -9.67 9.19 -12.60
CA VAL A 55 -10.83 9.33 -11.71
C VAL A 55 -11.45 10.73 -11.89
N SER A 56 -12.78 10.79 -11.95
CA SER A 56 -13.57 12.02 -12.05
C SER A 56 -14.83 11.91 -11.18
N PRO A 57 -15.25 12.97 -10.46
CA PRO A 57 -14.56 14.25 -10.25
C PRO A 57 -13.39 14.11 -9.25
N ARG A 58 -12.45 15.06 -9.28
CA ARG A 58 -11.33 15.09 -8.30
C ARG A 58 -11.69 15.74 -6.97
N GLU A 59 -12.66 16.65 -6.97
CA GLU A 59 -13.07 17.41 -5.80
C GLU A 59 -14.60 17.44 -5.71
N ILE A 60 -15.12 17.14 -4.52
CA ILE A 60 -16.54 17.13 -4.23
C ILE A 60 -16.76 17.88 -2.92
N ASN A 61 -17.53 18.97 -2.98
CA ASN A 61 -17.93 19.73 -1.80
C ASN A 61 -19.32 19.27 -1.36
N ILE A 62 -19.42 18.72 -0.15
CA ILE A 62 -20.67 18.18 0.37
C ILE A 62 -21.10 18.98 1.60
N HIS A 63 -22.28 19.60 1.53
CA HIS A 63 -22.97 20.19 2.67
C HIS A 63 -24.00 19.19 3.20
N LEU A 64 -23.67 18.56 4.33
CA LEU A 64 -24.55 17.59 5.00
C LEU A 64 -25.17 18.20 6.25
N ARG A 65 -26.44 17.87 6.49
CA ARG A 65 -27.10 18.08 7.80
C ARG A 65 -26.94 16.81 8.65
N PRO A 66 -26.93 16.91 10.00
CA PRO A 66 -26.91 15.73 10.86
C PRO A 66 -28.05 14.75 10.54
N GLY A 67 -27.72 13.49 10.28
CA GLY A 67 -28.68 12.45 9.89
C GLY A 67 -29.19 12.54 8.44
N GLY A 68 -28.67 13.47 7.63
CA GLY A 68 -28.90 13.50 6.19
C GLY A 68 -27.91 12.60 5.45
N GLU A 69 -28.33 12.09 4.29
CA GLU A 69 -27.51 11.29 3.39
C GLU A 69 -27.23 12.06 2.10
N ALA A 70 -26.04 11.88 1.54
CA ALA A 70 -25.66 12.41 0.23
C ALA A 70 -25.11 11.29 -0.63
N SER A 71 -25.45 11.31 -1.92
CA SER A 71 -24.89 10.39 -2.92
C SER A 71 -24.23 11.19 -4.02
N PHE A 72 -23.09 10.68 -4.50
CA PHE A 72 -22.34 11.23 -5.61
C PHE A 72 -21.79 10.09 -6.45
N VAL A 73 -21.53 10.36 -7.73
CA VAL A 73 -21.00 9.37 -8.67
C VAL A 73 -19.53 9.67 -8.91
N VAL A 74 -18.70 8.63 -8.81
CA VAL A 74 -17.29 8.68 -9.17
C VAL A 74 -17.09 7.78 -10.38
N GLU A 75 -16.60 8.36 -11.46
CA GLU A 75 -16.24 7.66 -12.68
C GLU A 75 -14.75 7.35 -12.68
N VAL A 76 -14.41 6.09 -13.03
CA VAL A 76 -13.03 5.64 -13.11
C VAL A 76 -12.77 5.08 -14.50
N GLN A 77 -11.80 5.64 -15.20
CA GLN A 77 -11.39 5.23 -16.54
C GLN A 77 -9.99 4.60 -16.48
N GLN A 78 -9.88 3.32 -16.78
CA GLN A 78 -8.59 2.64 -16.85
C GLN A 78 -7.76 3.14 -18.06
N LEU A 79 -6.47 3.41 -17.85
CA LEU A 79 -5.52 3.72 -18.92
C LEU A 79 -4.98 2.43 -19.56
N GLU A 80 -4.88 2.38 -20.89
CA GLU A 80 -4.37 1.20 -21.61
C GLU A 80 -2.89 0.90 -21.32
N ARG A 81 -2.06 1.93 -21.08
CA ARG A 81 -0.62 1.79 -20.81
C ARG A 81 -0.20 2.71 -19.67
N TYR A 82 -0.27 2.18 -18.45
CA TYR A 82 0.13 2.88 -17.23
C TYR A 82 1.65 2.78 -17.01
N PRO A 83 2.36 3.84 -16.57
CA PRO A 83 3.77 3.73 -16.17
C PRO A 83 3.92 2.77 -14.99
N VAL A 84 4.97 1.94 -15.01
CA VAL A 84 5.19 0.90 -13.99
C VAL A 84 6.59 1.01 -13.42
N ASP A 85 6.69 0.98 -12.09
CA ASP A 85 7.93 0.81 -11.36
C ASP A 85 7.92 -0.59 -10.75
N LEU A 86 8.87 -1.45 -11.15
CA LEU A 86 9.03 -2.80 -10.60
C LEU A 86 10.31 -2.87 -9.78
N TYR A 87 10.19 -3.22 -8.51
CA TYR A 87 11.33 -3.45 -7.63
C TYR A 87 11.48 -4.93 -7.31
N TYR A 88 12.63 -5.50 -7.67
CA TYR A 88 12.99 -6.86 -7.31
C TYR A 88 13.59 -6.86 -5.93
N LEU A 89 12.92 -7.51 -5.00
CA LEU A 89 13.42 -7.79 -3.68
C LEU A 89 13.74 -9.28 -3.55
N VAL A 90 15.02 -9.62 -3.55
CA VAL A 90 15.47 -11.01 -3.77
C VAL A 90 16.23 -11.52 -2.55
N ASP A 91 15.85 -12.73 -2.11
CA ASP A 91 16.63 -13.49 -1.15
C ASP A 91 17.95 -13.95 -1.78
N VAL A 92 19.07 -13.57 -1.16
CA VAL A 92 20.41 -13.97 -1.59
C VAL A 92 21.03 -15.07 -0.73
N SER A 93 20.18 -15.86 -0.06
CA SER A 93 20.58 -17.07 0.64
C SER A 93 21.21 -18.12 -0.30
N ALA A 94 21.98 -19.04 0.28
CA ALA A 94 22.67 -20.09 -0.48
C ALA A 94 21.70 -21.04 -1.22
N SER A 95 20.45 -21.20 -0.74
CA SER A 95 19.45 -22.04 -1.40
C SER A 95 18.88 -21.39 -2.67
N MET A 96 18.94 -20.06 -2.76
CA MET A 96 18.47 -19.29 -3.92
C MET A 96 19.49 -19.19 -5.07
N GLN A 97 20.70 -19.75 -4.94
CA GLN A 97 21.78 -19.63 -5.95
C GLN A 97 21.33 -19.95 -7.39
N ASP A 98 20.65 -21.08 -7.58
CA ASP A 98 20.16 -21.51 -8.90
C ASP A 98 19.14 -20.52 -9.50
N ASN A 99 18.33 -19.88 -8.64
CA ASN A 99 17.38 -18.86 -9.04
C ASN A 99 18.09 -17.55 -9.40
N LEU A 100 19.09 -17.14 -8.62
CA LEU A 100 19.89 -15.93 -8.84
C LEU A 100 20.69 -15.98 -10.15
N ASP A 101 21.27 -17.14 -10.47
CA ASP A 101 22.03 -17.33 -11.71
C ASP A 101 21.15 -17.07 -12.95
N ARG A 102 19.89 -17.49 -12.89
CA ARG A 102 18.92 -17.31 -13.98
C ARG A 102 18.21 -15.96 -13.93
N LEU A 103 18.16 -15.29 -12.78
CA LEU A 103 17.49 -14.01 -12.59
C LEU A 103 18.01 -12.93 -13.54
N LYS A 104 19.33 -12.94 -13.84
CA LYS A 104 19.91 -11.99 -14.81
C LYS A 104 19.25 -12.07 -16.18
N THR A 105 19.06 -13.28 -16.70
CA THR A 105 18.43 -13.52 -18.00
C THR A 105 16.91 -13.36 -17.92
N ALA A 106 16.28 -13.88 -16.87
CA ALA A 106 14.83 -13.79 -16.68
C ALA A 106 14.36 -12.35 -16.47
N GLY A 107 15.12 -11.54 -15.72
CA GLY A 107 14.85 -10.13 -15.48
C GLY A 107 14.96 -9.27 -16.74
N LEU A 108 15.94 -9.56 -17.61
CA LEU A 108 16.03 -8.90 -18.93
C LEU A 108 14.82 -9.24 -19.80
N ALA A 109 14.47 -10.53 -19.89
CA ALA A 109 13.32 -10.99 -20.66
C ALA A 109 12.00 -10.40 -20.15
N LEU A 110 11.82 -10.36 -18.82
CA LEU A 110 10.67 -9.72 -18.18
C LEU A 110 10.63 -8.22 -18.46
N SER A 111 11.78 -7.54 -18.45
CA SER A 111 11.84 -6.11 -18.77
C SER A 111 11.42 -5.81 -20.21
N HIS A 112 11.76 -6.68 -21.16
CA HIS A 112 11.27 -6.57 -22.55
C HIS A 112 9.78 -6.83 -22.64
N LEU A 113 9.28 -7.86 -21.95
CA LEU A 113 7.85 -8.22 -21.96
C LEU A 113 6.99 -7.10 -21.33
N MET A 114 7.45 -6.48 -20.25
CA MET A 114 6.72 -5.38 -19.60
C MET A 114 6.65 -4.11 -20.45
N LYS A 115 7.58 -3.90 -21.40
CA LYS A 115 7.47 -2.80 -22.38
C LYS A 115 6.31 -2.97 -23.37
N GLU A 116 5.78 -4.19 -23.54
CA GLU A 116 4.56 -4.41 -24.32
C GLU A 116 3.29 -3.98 -23.57
N HIS A 117 3.37 -3.95 -22.23
CA HIS A 117 2.25 -3.67 -21.34
C HIS A 117 2.28 -2.27 -20.71
N SER A 118 3.45 -1.63 -20.63
CA SER A 118 3.62 -0.29 -20.07
C SER A 118 4.38 0.62 -21.04
N SER A 119 3.94 1.88 -21.11
CA SER A 119 4.58 2.93 -21.92
C SER A 119 5.93 3.40 -21.34
N ASP A 120 6.11 3.27 -20.02
CA ASP A 120 7.33 3.67 -19.32
C ASP A 120 7.57 2.77 -18.09
N PHE A 121 8.56 1.88 -18.24
CA PHE A 121 8.88 0.83 -17.28
C PHE A 121 10.24 1.09 -16.63
N ARG A 122 10.27 1.17 -15.30
CA ARG A 122 11.50 1.27 -14.51
C ARG A 122 11.69 0.02 -13.65
N VAL A 123 12.95 -0.34 -13.46
CA VAL A 123 13.35 -1.47 -12.62
C VAL A 123 14.33 -1.02 -11.56
N GLY A 124 14.09 -1.45 -10.32
CA GLY A 124 15.05 -1.40 -9.22
C GLY A 124 15.33 -2.80 -8.68
N PHE A 125 16.44 -2.94 -7.96
CA PHE A 125 16.82 -4.19 -7.31
C PHE A 125 17.25 -3.94 -5.87
N GLY A 126 16.94 -4.90 -5.02
CA GLY A 126 17.36 -5.00 -3.64
C GLY A 126 17.57 -6.47 -3.29
N SER A 127 18.51 -6.69 -2.39
CA SER A 127 18.78 -8.01 -1.83
C SER A 127 18.57 -7.96 -0.33
N PHE A 128 18.11 -9.05 0.24
CA PHE A 128 18.01 -9.19 1.68
C PHE A 128 18.54 -10.55 2.13
N VAL A 129 18.99 -10.55 3.39
CA VAL A 129 19.34 -11.72 4.18
C VAL A 129 18.77 -11.48 5.58
N ASP A 130 18.90 -12.45 6.46
CA ASP A 130 18.47 -12.33 7.85
C ASP A 130 19.38 -11.43 8.71
N LYS A 131 18.95 -11.15 9.95
CA LYS A 131 19.71 -10.35 10.92
C LYS A 131 21.06 -11.01 11.21
N PRO A 132 22.17 -10.25 11.26
CA PRO A 132 23.51 -10.82 11.46
C PRO A 132 23.80 -11.15 12.94
N LEU A 133 22.87 -11.81 13.61
CA LEU A 133 22.93 -12.18 15.02
C LEU A 133 22.51 -13.64 15.21
N SER A 134 23.01 -14.27 16.28
CA SER A 134 22.49 -15.57 16.72
C SER A 134 21.05 -15.41 17.24
N PRO A 135 20.12 -16.36 16.96
CA PRO A 135 20.32 -17.66 16.31
C PRO A 135 20.11 -17.69 14.78
N TYR A 136 19.91 -16.53 14.12
CA TYR A 136 19.64 -16.45 12.68
C TYR A 136 20.83 -16.85 11.81
N ILE A 137 22.03 -16.45 12.25
CA ILE A 137 23.28 -16.83 11.60
C ILE A 137 24.28 -17.41 12.60
N ASP A 138 25.24 -18.16 12.09
CA ASP A 138 26.41 -18.56 12.85
C ASP A 138 27.38 -17.36 12.98
N VAL A 139 27.49 -16.84 14.20
CA VAL A 139 28.33 -15.69 14.54
C VAL A 139 29.80 -16.07 14.79
N HIS A 140 30.20 -17.32 14.56
CA HIS A 140 31.60 -17.72 14.65
C HIS A 140 32.45 -16.98 13.59
N PRO A 141 33.63 -16.42 13.92
CA PRO A 141 34.40 -15.57 13.00
C PRO A 141 34.70 -16.21 11.63
N SER A 142 34.98 -17.52 11.59
CA SER A 142 35.21 -18.24 10.33
C SER A 142 33.97 -18.36 9.45
N LYS A 143 32.78 -18.28 10.04
CA LYS A 143 31.47 -18.36 9.37
C LYS A 143 30.97 -17.00 8.93
N LEU A 144 31.31 -15.94 9.67
CA LEU A 144 31.10 -14.57 9.21
C LEU A 144 31.95 -14.24 7.97
N LEU A 145 33.17 -14.77 7.90
CA LEU A 145 34.05 -14.60 6.73
C LEU A 145 33.56 -15.39 5.51
N ASN A 146 32.98 -16.58 5.71
CA ASN A 146 32.39 -17.39 4.65
C ASN A 146 31.13 -18.11 5.14
N PRO A 147 29.96 -17.44 5.04
CA PRO A 147 28.69 -18.00 5.50
C PRO A 147 28.26 -19.22 4.67
N CYS A 148 28.80 -19.38 3.47
CA CYS A 148 28.50 -20.49 2.56
C CYS A 148 29.39 -21.73 2.80
N SER A 149 30.25 -21.75 3.82
CA SER A 149 31.27 -22.81 4.01
C SER A 149 30.76 -24.14 4.55
N ILE A 150 29.55 -24.21 5.11
CA ILE A 150 28.87 -25.49 5.45
C ILE A 150 27.49 -25.46 4.80
N PHE A 151 27.12 -26.58 4.18
CA PHE A 151 25.85 -26.88 3.52
C PHE A 151 24.64 -26.08 4.04
N LYS A 152 23.96 -25.40 3.11
CA LYS A 152 22.59 -24.85 3.21
C LYS A 152 22.17 -24.45 4.63
N THR A 153 22.82 -23.45 5.20
CA THR A 153 22.20 -22.72 6.32
C THR A 153 20.88 -22.16 5.81
N VAL A 154 19.79 -22.67 6.37
CA VAL A 154 18.43 -22.18 6.15
C VAL A 154 18.36 -20.80 6.78
N LEU A 155 18.57 -19.77 5.97
CA LEU A 155 18.42 -18.37 6.37
C LEU A 155 16.95 -18.02 6.23
N ILE A 156 16.19 -18.07 7.33
CA ILE A 156 14.79 -17.68 7.32
C ILE A 156 14.72 -16.18 6.99
N ILE A 157 13.70 -15.81 6.22
CA ILE A 157 13.75 -14.59 5.40
C ILE A 157 13.13 -13.40 6.11
N ASN A 158 13.56 -12.18 5.76
CA ASN A 158 13.26 -11.00 6.56
C ASN A 158 12.31 -10.03 5.84
N LEU A 159 11.13 -9.76 6.41
CA LEU A 159 10.23 -8.70 5.94
C LEU A 159 10.70 -7.27 6.30
N ASN A 160 11.78 -7.10 7.10
CA ASN A 160 12.37 -5.78 7.39
C ASN A 160 12.73 -5.02 6.11
N PHE A 161 13.14 -5.72 5.06
CA PHE A 161 13.54 -5.06 3.82
C PHE A 161 12.32 -4.58 3.01
N MET A 162 11.14 -5.18 3.22
CA MET A 162 9.89 -4.64 2.67
C MET A 162 9.64 -3.25 3.26
N LEU A 163 9.76 -3.03 4.57
CA LEU A 163 9.53 -1.67 5.10
C LEU A 163 10.58 -0.63 4.67
N ASN A 164 11.83 -1.03 4.47
CA ASN A 164 12.90 -0.12 4.05
C ASN A 164 12.86 0.22 2.56
N THR A 165 12.40 -0.68 1.70
CA THR A 165 12.16 -0.37 0.28
C THR A 165 11.00 0.61 0.05
N HIS A 166 10.22 0.88 1.10
CA HIS A 166 9.01 1.71 1.04
C HIS A 166 9.18 3.02 1.80
N SER A 167 9.90 2.99 2.93
CA SER A 167 10.30 4.23 3.60
C SER A 167 11.53 4.88 2.95
N CYS A 168 12.35 4.12 2.22
CA CYS A 168 13.57 4.60 1.57
C CYS A 168 13.50 4.48 0.04
N ARG A 169 14.08 5.47 -0.64
CA ARG A 169 14.17 5.57 -2.11
C ARG A 169 14.98 4.42 -2.72
N PHE A 170 14.64 4.05 -3.95
CA PHE A 170 15.28 2.99 -4.71
C PHE A 170 16.66 3.35 -5.26
N VAL A 171 17.43 2.28 -5.51
CA VAL A 171 18.68 2.34 -6.24
C VAL A 171 18.47 1.82 -7.67
N LYS A 172 18.87 2.62 -8.66
CA LYS A 172 18.99 2.17 -10.07
C LYS A 172 20.38 1.58 -10.29
N LEU A 173 20.42 0.37 -10.85
CA LEU A 173 21.64 -0.24 -11.38
C LEU A 173 21.83 0.21 -12.83
N ASP A 174 22.36 1.42 -13.02
CA ASP A 174 22.95 1.84 -14.29
C ASP A 174 24.25 2.60 -14.01
N SER A 175 25.32 2.20 -14.68
CA SER A 175 26.71 2.28 -14.25
C SER A 175 27.37 3.66 -14.46
N SER A 176 26.66 4.76 -14.24
CA SER A 176 27.27 6.10 -14.35
C SER A 176 26.63 7.20 -13.50
N LEU A 177 25.61 6.90 -12.67
CA LEU A 177 25.03 7.89 -11.77
C LEU A 177 24.39 7.19 -10.56
N GLN A 178 25.09 7.16 -9.42
CA GLN A 178 24.46 6.89 -8.12
C GLN A 178 23.59 8.10 -7.77
N LYS A 179 22.34 8.08 -8.21
CA LYS A 179 21.34 9.09 -7.88
C LYS A 179 20.10 8.36 -7.36
N ASP A 180 19.64 8.78 -6.19
CA ASP A 180 18.47 8.21 -5.51
C ASP A 180 17.24 8.26 -6.42
N ILE A 181 16.63 7.10 -6.70
CA ILE A 181 15.44 7.01 -7.54
C ILE A 181 14.26 6.68 -6.65
N GLY A 182 13.36 7.62 -6.39
CA GLY A 182 12.11 7.30 -5.68
C GLY A 182 11.10 6.59 -6.58
N TRP A 183 10.12 5.95 -5.95
CA TRP A 183 8.84 5.60 -6.59
C TRP A 183 8.24 6.83 -7.26
N ARG A 184 7.80 6.71 -8.52
CA ARG A 184 7.14 7.81 -9.22
C ARG A 184 5.70 7.94 -8.77
N PRO A 185 5.23 9.11 -8.30
CA PRO A 185 3.89 9.24 -7.72
C PRO A 185 2.75 8.85 -8.68
N GLU A 186 2.96 9.00 -9.98
CA GLU A 186 2.02 8.65 -11.05
C GLU A 186 2.14 7.21 -11.59
N ALA A 187 3.11 6.42 -11.11
CA ALA A 187 3.36 5.06 -11.59
C ALA A 187 2.74 4.00 -10.69
N LYS A 188 2.53 2.82 -11.28
CA LYS A 188 2.10 1.65 -10.51
C LYS A 188 3.32 1.06 -9.86
N HIS A 189 3.29 0.98 -8.54
CA HIS A 189 4.40 0.47 -7.74
C HIS A 189 4.22 -1.03 -7.55
N LEU A 190 5.13 -1.84 -8.12
CA LEU A 190 5.13 -3.29 -7.97
C LEU A 190 6.37 -3.72 -7.19
N LEU A 191 6.17 -4.42 -6.09
CA LEU A 191 7.24 -5.00 -5.28
C LEU A 191 7.24 -6.51 -5.47
N LEU A 192 8.24 -7.04 -6.18
CA LEU A 192 8.40 -8.47 -6.39
C LEU A 192 9.32 -9.05 -5.33
N VAL A 193 8.80 -9.88 -4.45
CA VAL A 193 9.55 -10.59 -3.42
C VAL A 193 9.83 -12.01 -3.90
N MET A 194 11.12 -12.37 -4.00
CA MET A 194 11.55 -13.70 -4.44
C MET A 194 12.26 -14.43 -3.31
N THR A 195 11.79 -15.62 -2.96
CA THR A 195 12.20 -16.34 -1.75
C THR A 195 11.86 -17.84 -1.83
N ASP A 196 12.65 -18.69 -1.18
CA ASP A 196 12.33 -20.10 -0.95
C ASP A 196 12.08 -20.46 0.54
N GLN A 197 11.98 -19.45 1.43
CA GLN A 197 11.77 -19.64 2.87
C GLN A 197 10.60 -18.79 3.41
N PRO A 198 9.99 -19.17 4.55
CA PRO A 198 9.03 -18.30 5.22
C PRO A 198 9.72 -17.06 5.75
N SER A 199 8.94 -16.02 6.08
CA SER A 199 9.52 -14.81 6.67
C SER A 199 9.39 -14.75 8.20
N HIS A 200 10.39 -14.15 8.84
CA HIS A 200 10.34 -13.72 10.22
C HIS A 200 9.37 -12.56 10.45
N LEU A 201 8.68 -12.60 11.59
CA LEU A 201 7.72 -11.62 12.02
C LEU A 201 8.16 -10.95 13.33
N ALA A 202 7.45 -9.89 13.74
CA ALA A 202 7.65 -9.27 15.04
C ALA A 202 7.71 -10.31 16.17
N LEU A 203 8.48 -10.00 17.22
CA LEU A 203 8.85 -10.88 18.33
C LEU A 203 9.81 -12.03 18.02
N ASP A 204 10.04 -12.41 16.75
CA ASP A 204 11.07 -13.43 16.45
C ASP A 204 12.44 -12.93 16.91
N SER A 205 12.72 -11.63 16.71
CA SER A 205 13.95 -10.92 17.12
C SER A 205 14.27 -11.01 18.61
N LYS A 206 13.28 -11.36 19.45
CA LYS A 206 13.49 -11.60 20.88
C LYS A 206 14.47 -12.74 21.12
N LEU A 207 14.55 -13.72 20.22
CA LEU A 207 15.51 -14.82 20.28
C LEU A 207 16.97 -14.34 20.20
N SER A 208 17.22 -13.20 19.55
CA SER A 208 18.55 -12.57 19.47
C SER A 208 18.73 -11.42 20.47
N GLY A 209 17.85 -11.30 21.47
CA GLY A 209 17.92 -10.24 22.48
C GLY A 209 17.45 -8.86 22.01
N ILE A 210 16.89 -8.75 20.81
CA ILE A 210 16.29 -7.52 20.31
C ILE A 210 14.85 -7.43 20.81
N VAL A 211 14.51 -6.34 21.48
CA VAL A 211 13.18 -6.12 22.08
C VAL A 211 12.61 -4.74 21.78
N VAL A 212 13.24 -3.99 20.87
CA VAL A 212 12.78 -2.66 20.45
C VAL A 212 11.88 -2.85 19.23
N PRO A 213 10.57 -2.57 19.31
CA PRO A 213 9.66 -2.74 18.17
C PRO A 213 10.11 -1.93 16.96
N HIS A 214 9.79 -2.43 15.76
CA HIS A 214 10.04 -1.69 14.52
C HIS A 214 9.25 -0.37 14.51
N ASP A 215 9.91 0.74 14.18
CA ASP A 215 9.30 2.09 14.25
C ASP A 215 8.56 2.52 12.97
N GLY A 216 8.65 1.71 11.92
CA GLY A 216 7.97 1.93 10.63
C GLY A 216 8.61 3.03 9.79
N ARG A 217 9.87 3.40 10.08
CA ARG A 217 10.62 4.45 9.37
C ARG A 217 11.77 3.85 8.56
N CYS A 218 12.32 4.69 7.68
CA CYS A 218 13.51 4.40 6.88
C CYS A 218 14.78 4.52 7.72
N HIS A 219 15.62 3.49 7.70
CA HIS A 219 16.96 3.55 8.29
C HIS A 219 18.01 2.97 7.36
N LEU A 220 18.20 3.59 6.19
CA LEU A 220 19.30 3.24 5.27
C LEU A 220 20.48 4.19 5.43
N GLU A 221 21.66 3.61 5.58
CA GLU A 221 22.97 4.28 5.52
C GLU A 221 23.79 3.56 4.44
N ASP A 222 24.30 4.29 3.44
CA ASP A 222 25.02 3.72 2.30
C ASP A 222 24.27 2.58 1.57
N ASN A 223 22.94 2.68 1.48
CA ASN A 223 22.02 1.66 0.94
C ASN A 223 21.95 0.35 1.74
N ILE A 224 22.43 0.35 2.98
CA ILE A 224 22.37 -0.78 3.90
C ILE A 224 21.47 -0.41 5.09
N TYR A 225 20.64 -1.34 5.53
CA TYR A 225 19.76 -1.12 6.68
C TYR A 225 20.57 -1.08 7.99
N SER A 226 20.61 0.09 8.64
CA SER A 226 21.46 0.31 9.82
C SER A 226 20.86 -0.24 11.12
N GLN A 227 19.54 -0.38 11.21
CA GLN A 227 18.84 -0.83 12.43
C GLN A 227 18.60 -2.36 12.49
N THR A 228 19.35 -3.14 11.70
CA THR A 228 19.16 -4.61 11.62
C THR A 228 19.39 -5.32 12.95
N THR A 229 20.31 -4.84 13.78
CA THR A 229 20.69 -5.43 15.08
C THR A 229 20.01 -4.79 16.29
N THR A 230 19.17 -3.78 16.08
CA THR A 230 18.62 -2.94 17.16
C THR A 230 17.09 -3.00 17.23
N MET A 231 16.40 -3.12 16.09
CA MET A 231 14.93 -3.14 16.00
C MET A 231 14.40 -4.53 15.63
N GLU A 232 13.21 -4.87 16.11
CA GLU A 232 12.51 -6.11 15.76
C GLU A 232 12.13 -6.15 14.27
N HIS A 233 11.79 -7.35 13.77
CA HIS A 233 11.05 -7.45 12.51
C HIS A 233 9.71 -6.70 12.61
N PRO A 234 9.17 -6.18 11.51
CA PRO A 234 7.86 -5.56 11.54
C PRO A 234 6.73 -6.54 11.75
N THR A 235 5.63 -6.01 12.26
CA THR A 235 4.35 -6.72 12.22
C THR A 235 3.80 -6.72 10.80
N ILE A 236 2.95 -7.70 10.49
CA ILE A 236 2.22 -7.76 9.21
C ILE A 236 1.34 -6.51 9.04
N ALA A 237 0.72 -6.02 10.12
CA ALA A 237 -0.12 -4.82 10.09
C ALA A 237 0.67 -3.55 9.72
N GLN A 238 1.86 -3.35 10.32
CA GLN A 238 2.74 -2.22 9.95
C GLN A 238 3.17 -2.30 8.48
N LEU A 239 3.45 -3.50 7.99
CA LEU A 239 3.78 -3.71 6.59
C LEU A 239 2.59 -3.37 5.67
N ALA A 240 1.41 -3.90 5.97
CA ALA A 240 0.20 -3.65 5.19
C ALA A 240 -0.16 -2.16 5.16
N GLU A 241 -0.08 -1.48 6.31
CA GLU A 241 -0.30 -0.03 6.41
C GLU A 241 0.66 0.73 5.49
N LYS A 242 1.96 0.44 5.54
CA LYS A 242 2.96 1.12 4.71
C LYS A 242 2.84 0.80 3.22
N LEU A 243 2.42 -0.41 2.85
CA LEU A 243 2.15 -0.77 1.46
C LEU A 243 0.96 0.03 0.90
N VAL A 244 -0.13 0.14 1.67
CA VAL A 244 -1.32 0.90 1.28
C VAL A 244 -1.03 2.40 1.23
N GLU A 245 -0.39 2.96 2.24
CA GLU A 245 -0.03 4.39 2.30
C GLU A 245 0.82 4.83 1.10
N ASN A 246 1.71 3.95 0.62
CA ASN A 246 2.61 4.23 -0.51
C ASN A 246 2.11 3.67 -1.85
N ASN A 247 0.87 3.16 -1.90
CA ASN A 247 0.25 2.58 -3.10
C ASN A 247 1.12 1.50 -3.77
N VAL A 248 1.73 0.61 -2.97
CA VAL A 248 2.60 -0.46 -3.45
C VAL A 248 1.89 -1.81 -3.42
N TYR A 249 1.89 -2.48 -4.57
CA TYR A 249 1.32 -3.80 -4.76
C TYR A 249 2.43 -4.84 -4.67
N SER A 250 2.33 -5.75 -3.70
CA SER A 250 3.35 -6.76 -3.48
C SER A 250 3.05 -8.06 -4.27
N ILE A 251 4.09 -8.68 -4.82
CA ILE A 251 4.03 -9.93 -5.58
C ILE A 251 5.00 -10.90 -4.90
N PHE A 252 4.47 -11.87 -4.16
CA PHE A 252 5.25 -12.92 -3.52
C PHE A 252 5.46 -14.07 -4.50
N ALA A 253 6.66 -14.14 -5.08
CA ALA A 253 7.11 -15.26 -5.92
C ALA A 253 7.91 -16.25 -5.06
N VAL A 254 7.21 -17.24 -4.53
CA VAL A 254 7.70 -18.10 -3.43
C VAL A 254 7.85 -19.55 -3.87
N ASP A 255 8.82 -20.28 -3.31
CA ASP A 255 8.92 -21.72 -3.54
C ASP A 255 7.61 -22.47 -3.23
N GLN A 256 7.38 -23.59 -3.93
CA GLN A 256 6.15 -24.37 -3.82
C GLN A 256 5.84 -24.83 -2.39
N LEU A 257 6.87 -25.13 -1.59
CA LEU A 257 6.70 -25.57 -0.21
C LEU A 257 6.24 -24.45 0.72
N GLN A 258 6.58 -23.20 0.40
CA GLN A 258 6.24 -22.03 1.22
C GLN A 258 4.95 -21.33 0.77
N TYR A 259 4.36 -21.77 -0.34
CA TYR A 259 3.18 -21.12 -0.93
C TYR A 259 2.06 -20.86 0.07
N ARG A 260 1.70 -21.86 0.88
CA ARG A 260 0.61 -21.75 1.87
C ARG A 260 0.88 -20.68 2.92
N TRP A 261 2.13 -20.56 3.39
CA TRP A 261 2.50 -19.56 4.38
C TRP A 261 2.23 -18.14 3.88
N TYR A 262 2.52 -17.86 2.60
CA TYR A 262 2.26 -16.56 1.99
C TYR A 262 0.81 -16.37 1.54
N GLU A 263 0.11 -17.46 1.18
CA GLU A 263 -1.33 -17.44 0.87
C GLU A 263 -2.15 -16.98 2.08
N ASP A 264 -1.85 -17.51 3.28
CA ASP A 264 -2.52 -17.13 4.53
C ASP A 264 -2.30 -15.65 4.91
N LEU A 265 -1.27 -14.99 4.37
CA LEU A 265 -0.99 -13.57 4.61
C LEU A 265 -1.74 -12.62 3.68
N LEU A 266 -2.27 -13.10 2.55
CA LEU A 266 -2.87 -12.22 1.54
C LEU A 266 -4.08 -11.46 2.06
N ASP A 267 -4.85 -12.07 2.97
CA ASP A 267 -6.01 -11.43 3.60
C ASP A 267 -5.62 -10.23 4.47
N LEU A 268 -4.38 -10.21 4.97
CA LEU A 268 -3.86 -9.15 5.83
C LEU A 268 -3.14 -8.06 5.04
N ILE A 269 -2.76 -8.33 3.78
CA ILE A 269 -1.95 -7.42 2.96
C ILE A 269 -2.70 -7.12 1.65
N PRO A 270 -3.63 -6.14 1.64
CA PRO A 270 -4.47 -5.86 0.48
C PRO A 270 -3.64 -5.45 -0.75
N GLY A 271 -4.11 -5.82 -1.94
CA GLY A 271 -3.39 -5.55 -3.20
C GLY A 271 -2.17 -6.44 -3.43
N SER A 272 -2.00 -7.51 -2.64
CA SER A 272 -0.91 -8.46 -2.79
C SER A 272 -1.31 -9.67 -3.63
N TYR A 273 -0.33 -10.29 -4.28
CA TYR A 273 -0.50 -11.52 -5.05
C TYR A 273 0.58 -12.54 -4.66
N VAL A 274 0.22 -13.81 -4.55
CA VAL A 274 1.18 -14.91 -4.33
C VAL A 274 1.22 -15.85 -5.53
N GLY A 275 2.43 -16.18 -5.99
CA GLY A 275 2.67 -17.11 -7.09
C GLY A 275 3.74 -18.12 -6.73
N ARG A 276 3.57 -19.35 -7.22
CA ARG A 276 4.58 -20.42 -7.06
C ARG A 276 5.75 -20.17 -8.01
N LEU A 277 6.93 -19.94 -7.45
CA LEU A 277 8.18 -19.84 -8.18
C LEU A 277 8.69 -21.24 -8.50
N PHE A 278 8.96 -21.51 -9.78
CA PHE A 278 9.55 -22.76 -10.21
C PHE A 278 11.08 -22.69 -10.15
N PRO A 279 11.76 -23.84 -10.01
CA PRO A 279 13.22 -23.88 -9.97
C PRO A 279 13.87 -23.12 -11.12
N LYS A 280 14.99 -22.47 -10.81
CA LYS A 280 15.75 -21.61 -11.73
C LYS A 280 14.94 -20.42 -12.25
N ALA A 281 13.99 -19.93 -11.46
CA ALA A 281 13.08 -18.82 -11.80
C ALA A 281 12.43 -18.94 -13.19
N SER A 282 12.13 -20.18 -13.63
CA SER A 282 11.77 -20.48 -15.02
C SER A 282 10.44 -19.87 -15.48
N ASN A 283 9.49 -19.69 -14.56
CA ASN A 283 8.17 -19.10 -14.80
C ASN A 283 8.05 -17.65 -14.30
N LEU A 284 9.14 -17.01 -13.87
CA LEU A 284 9.11 -15.69 -13.22
C LEU A 284 8.41 -14.63 -14.08
N LYS A 285 8.71 -14.63 -15.39
CA LYS A 285 8.12 -13.67 -16.34
C LYS A 285 6.59 -13.77 -16.38
N ASP A 286 6.06 -14.99 -16.44
CA ASP A 286 4.63 -15.25 -16.62
C ASP A 286 3.89 -14.97 -15.31
N LEU A 287 4.52 -15.30 -14.18
CA LEU A 287 4.03 -14.98 -12.83
C LEU A 287 3.84 -13.46 -12.66
N VAL A 288 4.87 -12.66 -12.98
CA VAL A 288 4.81 -11.20 -12.80
C VAL A 288 3.80 -10.56 -13.74
N VAL A 289 3.74 -10.99 -15.01
CA VAL A 289 2.74 -10.48 -15.96
C VAL A 289 1.32 -10.85 -15.54
N HIS A 290 1.10 -12.06 -15.04
CA HIS A 290 -0.21 -12.46 -14.52
C HIS A 290 -0.61 -11.60 -13.31
N ALA A 291 0.30 -11.44 -12.35
CA ALA A 291 0.08 -10.59 -11.18
C ALA A 291 -0.20 -9.13 -11.55
N TYR A 292 0.52 -8.60 -12.55
CA TYR A 292 0.28 -7.26 -13.09
C TYR A 292 -1.14 -7.13 -13.67
N LYS A 293 -1.58 -8.10 -14.47
CA LYS A 293 -2.91 -8.09 -15.09
C LYS A 293 -4.01 -8.16 -14.05
N VAL A 294 -3.95 -9.09 -13.10
CA VAL A 294 -4.93 -9.22 -12.01
C VAL A 294 -5.06 -7.92 -11.22
N ASN A 295 -3.93 -7.34 -10.80
CA ASN A 295 -3.93 -6.08 -10.07
C ASN A 295 -4.28 -4.86 -10.94
N SER A 296 -4.31 -4.98 -12.27
CA SER A 296 -4.68 -3.85 -13.16
C SER A 296 -6.18 -3.67 -13.27
N PHE A 297 -6.97 -4.71 -12.95
CA PHE A 297 -8.44 -4.66 -13.02
C PHE A 297 -9.12 -4.46 -11.66
N THR A 298 -8.35 -4.33 -10.58
CA THR A 298 -8.90 -4.18 -9.22
C THR A 298 -8.89 -2.69 -8.83
N PHE A 299 -10.07 -2.13 -8.58
CA PHE A 299 -10.22 -0.77 -8.05
C PHE A 299 -10.60 -0.84 -6.57
N SER A 300 -9.84 -0.15 -5.73
CA SER A 300 -10.09 -0.04 -4.30
C SER A 300 -10.29 1.43 -3.95
N PHE A 301 -11.42 1.76 -3.33
CA PHE A 301 -11.66 3.09 -2.80
C PHE A 301 -11.25 3.11 -1.33
N ALA A 302 -10.19 3.84 -1.01
CA ALA A 302 -9.80 4.16 0.37
C ALA A 302 -10.19 5.61 0.67
N PRO A 303 -10.75 5.92 1.84
CA PRO A 303 -11.00 7.30 2.25
C PRO A 303 -9.64 7.99 2.54
N LEU A 304 -9.07 8.63 1.52
CA LEU A 304 -7.73 9.23 1.58
C LEU A 304 -7.66 10.52 2.41
N SER A 305 -8.76 11.27 2.51
CA SER A 305 -8.91 12.37 3.47
C SER A 305 -10.35 12.89 3.47
N LEU A 306 -11.01 12.84 4.63
CA LEU A 306 -12.28 13.53 4.85
C LEU A 306 -12.00 14.71 5.77
N SER A 307 -11.94 15.92 5.21
CA SER A 307 -11.78 17.15 5.99
C SER A 307 -13.15 17.71 6.36
N VAL A 308 -13.64 17.34 7.54
CA VAL A 308 -14.95 17.81 8.03
C VAL A 308 -14.79 19.16 8.71
N HIS A 309 -15.25 20.21 8.06
CA HIS A 309 -15.34 21.53 8.65
C HIS A 309 -16.73 21.73 9.26
N SER A 310 -16.83 21.58 10.58
CA SER A 310 -18.05 21.93 11.30
C SER A 310 -18.16 23.46 11.40
N ARG A 311 -19.09 24.06 10.66
CA ARG A 311 -19.57 25.41 10.98
C ARG A 311 -20.64 25.29 12.06
N THR A 312 -20.28 25.57 13.30
CA THR A 312 -21.26 25.94 14.32
C THR A 312 -21.86 27.28 13.92
N ILE A 313 -23.15 27.29 13.62
CA ILE A 313 -23.97 28.50 13.51
C ILE A 313 -24.38 28.90 14.92
#